data_AF-A0A3T1D041-F1
#
_entry.id   AF-A0A3T1D041-F1
#
_cell.length_a   1.000
_cell.length_b   1.000
_cell.length_c   1.000
_cell.angle_alpha   90.00
_cell.angle_beta   90.00
_cell.angle_gamma   90.00
#
_symmetry.space_group_name_H-M   'P 1'
#
loop_
_entity.id
_entity.type
_entity.pdbx_description
1 polymer ?
#
loop_
_entity_poly.entity_id
_entity_poly.type
_entity_poly.pdbx_seq_one_letter_code
_entity_poly.pdbx_strand_id
1 'polypeptide(L)'
;MQILPSGIKKVEASDNATVANMVRNDELLDQKITSYDLHVATTANAHGATSSATPNTPVQRDASGRAKIAAPAAADDIARKDTVDDALSTHATDYIRQPGYAVTTGSANAYNATLSPALNAYIAGVCLAVKIHANNSGAATINVNGLGAKSILDSKGNAMTAGKLKLDSVYTLRYNGTAFTLQGEGGEYGTAVATEVLSGKTFGTDAGVVAGNMIDRRGSTNASLRNLGVSGRVWTRPAIGYYEGLTDIYADDPNFISANFPANKTIFGLQGTMSLRSSSGGNSPGGSGNHWAPFGTTATDGVGVFARAAPPDGSSTVAYSGDQWIRIPEPNFTTANIPAGMSMFGMVGSGGNTKRFASGTTTTVINNWYHKVTVGGLNFTPNLIVVSYNTWLLYIAREGNFDGSFRCMYHQTANAQSFYATTTSQGTGVDQFRVLSNGFEMYLEFNQYGVQNGGFPCSWRAFEM
;
A
#
# COMPACT_ATOMS: atom_id res chain seq x y z
N MET A 1 8.88 90.22 -107.40
CA MET A 1 7.57 90.07 -106.73
C MET A 1 7.19 88.62 -106.36
N GLN A 2 7.34 88.23 -105.10
CA GLN A 2 6.87 86.93 -104.57
C GLN A 2 5.53 87.13 -103.85
N ILE A 3 4.50 86.36 -104.23
CA ILE A 3 3.21 86.36 -103.53
C ILE A 3 3.32 85.39 -102.35
N LEU A 4 3.07 85.89 -101.14
CA LEU A 4 3.04 85.05 -99.95
C LEU A 4 1.77 84.19 -99.94
N PRO A 5 1.74 83.06 -99.21
CA PRO A 5 0.51 82.27 -99.01
C PRO A 5 -0.66 83.08 -98.45
N SER A 6 -0.39 84.23 -97.84
CA SER A 6 -1.37 85.21 -97.39
C SER A 6 -2.06 86.00 -98.51
N GLY A 7 -1.62 85.89 -99.75
CA GLY A 7 -2.02 86.77 -100.86
C GLY A 7 -1.35 88.15 -100.80
N ILE A 8 -0.68 88.48 -99.70
CA ILE A 8 0.10 89.71 -99.51
C ILE A 8 1.32 89.65 -100.40
N LYS A 9 1.58 90.75 -101.10
CA LYS A 9 2.73 90.90 -101.98
C LYS A 9 3.89 91.47 -101.19
N LYS A 10 4.98 90.71 -101.03
CA LYS A 10 6.21 91.24 -100.48
C LYS A 10 6.83 92.19 -101.51
N VAL A 11 7.00 93.46 -101.13
CA VAL A 11 7.61 94.49 -102.00
C VAL A 11 9.12 94.28 -101.98
N GLU A 12 9.70 93.93 -103.13
CA GLU A 12 11.15 93.87 -103.30
C GLU A 12 11.69 95.18 -103.87
N ALA A 13 12.99 95.45 -103.70
CA ALA A 13 13.61 96.71 -104.14
C ALA A 13 13.51 96.99 -105.66
N SER A 14 13.20 95.96 -106.46
CA SER A 14 13.00 96.05 -107.91
C SER A 14 11.54 96.19 -108.35
N ASP A 15 10.57 96.17 -107.43
CA ASP A 15 9.15 96.20 -107.76
C ASP A 15 8.61 97.66 -107.83
N ASN A 16 7.85 98.01 -108.88
CA ASN A 16 7.17 99.31 -109.01
C ASN A 16 5.88 99.33 -108.16
N ALA A 17 6.02 99.53 -106.85
CA ALA A 17 4.90 99.49 -105.90
C ALA A 17 3.92 100.65 -106.15
N THR A 18 2.75 100.36 -106.71
CA THR A 18 1.65 101.33 -106.85
C THR A 18 0.90 101.47 -105.52
N VAL A 19 0.31 102.65 -105.28
CA VAL A 19 -0.59 102.90 -104.12
C VAL A 19 -1.69 101.83 -104.05
N ALA A 20 -2.22 101.39 -105.19
CA ALA A 20 -3.21 100.33 -105.27
C ALA A 20 -2.70 98.96 -104.75
N ASN A 21 -1.43 98.62 -104.97
CA ASN A 21 -0.83 97.40 -104.42
C ASN A 21 -0.64 97.50 -102.89
N MET A 22 -0.31 98.68 -102.38
CA MET A 22 -0.17 98.93 -100.95
C MET A 22 -1.52 98.85 -100.24
N VAL A 23 -2.55 99.52 -100.76
CA VAL A 23 -3.92 99.47 -100.23
C VAL A 23 -4.45 98.03 -100.19
N ARG A 24 -4.25 97.27 -101.27
CA ARG A 24 -4.64 95.85 -101.29
C ARG A 24 -3.93 95.01 -100.23
N ASN A 25 -2.65 95.28 -99.97
CA ASN A 25 -1.91 94.57 -98.93
C ASN A 25 -2.40 94.95 -97.52
N ASP A 26 -2.73 96.22 -97.31
CA ASP A 26 -3.29 96.73 -96.04
C ASP A 26 -4.65 96.09 -95.75
N GLU A 27 -5.55 96.08 -96.74
CA GLU A 27 -6.87 95.42 -96.64
C GLU A 27 -6.74 93.92 -96.31
N LEU A 28 -5.78 93.22 -96.91
CA LEU A 28 -5.52 91.80 -96.64
C LEU A 28 -4.89 91.58 -95.25
N LEU A 29 -4.09 92.52 -94.76
CA LEU A 29 -3.49 92.47 -93.43
C LEU A 29 -4.56 92.69 -92.37
N ASP A 30 -5.41 93.70 -92.53
CA ASP A 30 -6.54 94.01 -91.64
C ASP A 30 -7.52 92.83 -91.56
N GLN A 31 -7.83 92.19 -92.70
CA GLN A 31 -8.66 90.99 -92.72
C GLN A 31 -8.05 89.85 -91.87
N LYS A 32 -6.73 89.66 -91.93
CA LYS A 32 -6.02 88.63 -91.18
C LYS A 32 -5.94 88.93 -89.69
N ILE A 33 -5.65 90.18 -89.33
CA ILE A 33 -5.64 90.66 -87.94
C ILE A 33 -7.04 90.45 -87.34
N THR A 34 -8.09 90.88 -88.04
CA THR A 34 -9.48 90.69 -87.62
C THR A 34 -9.81 89.21 -87.39
N SER A 35 -9.37 88.31 -88.28
CA SER A 35 -9.58 86.87 -88.12
C SER A 35 -8.82 86.29 -86.92
N TYR A 36 -7.62 86.79 -86.62
CA TYR A 36 -6.82 86.36 -85.48
C TYR A 36 -7.45 86.82 -84.16
N ASP A 37 -7.85 88.09 -84.09
CA ASP A 37 -8.51 88.65 -82.91
C ASP A 37 -9.84 87.95 -82.63
N LEU A 38 -10.60 87.61 -83.67
CA LEU A 38 -11.82 86.81 -83.54
C LEU A 38 -11.52 85.42 -82.96
N HIS A 39 -10.47 84.75 -83.44
CA HIS A 39 -10.06 83.44 -82.92
C HIS A 39 -9.65 83.52 -81.45
N VAL A 40 -8.81 84.47 -81.06
CA VAL A 40 -8.36 84.68 -79.68
C VAL A 40 -9.53 85.01 -78.74
N ALA A 41 -10.54 85.74 -79.22
CA ALA A 41 -11.73 86.10 -78.44
C ALA A 41 -12.75 84.95 -78.32
N THR A 42 -12.63 83.87 -79.11
CA THR A 42 -13.59 82.76 -79.04
C THR A 42 -13.41 81.93 -77.77
N THR A 43 -14.37 82.05 -76.85
CA THR A 43 -14.48 81.20 -75.65
C THR A 43 -15.51 80.08 -75.80
N ALA A 44 -16.29 80.11 -76.89
CA ALA A 44 -17.28 79.12 -77.26
C ALA A 44 -17.10 78.70 -78.73
N ASN A 45 -17.25 77.39 -78.99
CA ASN A 45 -17.22 76.80 -80.33
C ASN A 45 -15.91 77.03 -81.10
N ALA A 46 -14.80 77.32 -80.40
CA ALA A 46 -13.47 77.37 -80.99
C ALA A 46 -13.19 76.03 -81.69
N HIS A 47 -12.86 76.08 -82.97
CA HIS A 47 -12.62 74.89 -83.79
C HIS A 47 -13.81 73.89 -83.82
N GLY A 48 -15.05 74.38 -83.67
CA GLY A 48 -16.24 73.52 -83.65
C GLY A 48 -16.42 72.71 -82.36
N ALA A 49 -15.73 73.10 -81.28
CA ALA A 49 -15.88 72.45 -79.97
C ALA A 49 -17.32 72.54 -79.47
N THR A 50 -17.83 71.45 -78.88
CA THR A 50 -19.20 71.43 -78.36
C THR A 50 -19.23 70.99 -76.91
N SER A 51 -20.21 71.49 -76.14
CA SER A 51 -20.46 71.05 -74.77
C SER A 51 -21.23 69.73 -74.69
N SER A 52 -21.57 69.15 -75.85
CA SER A 52 -22.21 67.83 -75.97
C SER A 52 -21.15 66.79 -76.29
N ALA A 53 -21.39 65.54 -75.92
CA ALA A 53 -20.53 64.43 -76.27
C ALA A 53 -20.76 64.03 -77.74
N THR A 54 -20.33 64.88 -78.67
CA THR A 54 -20.50 64.68 -80.12
C THR A 54 -19.23 64.06 -80.71
N PRO A 55 -19.33 62.91 -81.42
CA PRO A 55 -18.17 62.31 -82.08
C PRO A 55 -17.44 63.29 -82.99
N ASN A 56 -16.12 63.17 -83.06
CA ASN A 56 -15.24 64.00 -83.91
C ASN A 56 -15.26 65.52 -83.62
N THR A 57 -15.71 65.93 -82.43
CA THR A 57 -15.65 67.35 -82.00
C THR A 57 -14.79 67.51 -80.76
N PRO A 58 -14.01 68.61 -80.62
CA PRO A 58 -13.32 68.90 -79.38
C PRO A 58 -14.30 69.12 -78.21
N VAL A 59 -13.88 68.73 -77.00
CA VAL A 59 -14.69 68.90 -75.78
C VAL A 59 -14.68 70.36 -75.34
N GLN A 60 -15.86 70.96 -75.19
CA GLN A 60 -16.03 72.26 -74.54
C GLN A 60 -16.60 72.08 -73.12
N ARG A 61 -16.02 72.79 -72.15
CA ARG A 61 -16.57 72.86 -70.79
C ARG A 61 -17.79 73.78 -70.76
N ASP A 62 -18.78 73.46 -69.93
CA ASP A 62 -19.92 74.36 -69.68
C ASP A 62 -19.53 75.56 -68.81
N ALA A 63 -20.48 76.47 -68.54
CA ALA A 63 -20.26 77.65 -67.71
C ALA A 63 -19.84 77.32 -66.26
N SER A 64 -20.08 76.09 -65.80
CA SER A 64 -19.64 75.58 -64.49
C SER A 64 -18.32 74.79 -64.59
N GLY A 65 -17.69 74.75 -65.75
CA GLY A 65 -16.43 74.05 -65.98
C GLY A 65 -16.56 72.54 -66.09
N ARG A 66 -17.74 71.98 -66.37
CA ARG A 66 -17.96 70.53 -66.51
C ARG A 66 -17.89 70.12 -67.98
N ALA A 67 -17.38 68.92 -68.25
CA ALA A 67 -17.36 68.32 -69.58
C ALA A 67 -18.37 67.17 -69.66
N LYS A 68 -19.09 67.07 -70.78
CA LYS A 68 -19.91 65.89 -71.09
C LYS A 68 -19.08 64.93 -71.93
N ILE A 69 -18.96 63.70 -71.45
CA ILE A 69 -18.24 62.62 -72.13
C ILE A 69 -19.25 61.53 -72.50
N ALA A 70 -19.04 60.88 -73.65
CA ALA A 70 -19.85 59.72 -74.04
C ALA A 70 -19.63 58.56 -73.07
N ALA A 71 -20.52 57.55 -73.08
CA ALA A 71 -20.29 56.35 -72.29
C ALA A 71 -18.96 55.69 -72.72
N PRO A 72 -18.09 55.28 -71.79
CA PRO A 72 -16.87 54.54 -72.13
C PRO A 72 -17.21 53.25 -72.87
N ALA A 73 -16.48 52.97 -73.96
CA ALA A 73 -16.55 51.73 -74.74
C ALA A 73 -15.27 50.88 -74.61
N ALA A 74 -14.15 51.50 -74.27
CA ALA A 74 -12.86 50.86 -74.04
C ALA A 74 -12.28 51.21 -72.65
N ALA A 75 -11.28 50.45 -72.20
CA ALA A 75 -10.71 50.59 -70.86
C ALA A 75 -9.85 51.86 -70.68
N ASP A 76 -9.36 52.43 -71.78
CA ASP A 76 -8.56 53.66 -71.83
C ASP A 76 -9.39 54.93 -72.10
N ASP A 77 -10.72 54.79 -72.21
CA ASP A 77 -11.64 55.92 -72.29
C ASP A 77 -11.73 56.68 -70.96
N ILE A 78 -12.11 57.95 -71.04
CA ILE A 78 -12.37 58.79 -69.86
C ILE A 78 -13.65 58.29 -69.16
N ALA A 79 -13.52 57.89 -67.88
CA ALA A 79 -14.66 57.48 -67.07
C ALA A 79 -15.68 58.61 -66.84
N ARG A 80 -16.97 58.26 -66.78
CA ARG A 80 -18.03 59.20 -66.38
C ARG A 80 -18.39 59.02 -64.92
N LYS A 81 -18.82 60.11 -64.27
CA LYS A 81 -19.19 60.10 -62.85
C LYS A 81 -20.34 59.12 -62.56
N ASP A 82 -21.38 59.12 -63.40
CA ASP A 82 -22.53 58.22 -63.27
C ASP A 82 -22.10 56.74 -63.29
N THR A 83 -21.25 56.35 -64.24
CA THR A 83 -20.76 54.97 -64.36
C THR A 83 -19.95 54.53 -63.14
N VAL A 84 -19.16 55.44 -62.56
CA VAL A 84 -18.36 55.16 -61.36
C VAL A 84 -19.24 55.11 -60.11
N ASP A 85 -20.18 56.04 -59.98
CA ASP A 85 -21.15 56.07 -58.87
C ASP A 85 -22.02 54.80 -58.86
N ASP A 86 -22.50 54.35 -60.02
CA ASP A 86 -23.30 53.13 -60.16
C ASP A 86 -22.50 51.88 -59.79
N ALA A 87 -21.24 51.80 -60.22
CA ALA A 87 -20.33 50.71 -59.85
C ALA A 87 -20.05 50.71 -58.33
N LEU A 88 -19.84 51.88 -57.73
CA LEU A 88 -19.64 52.02 -56.29
C LEU A 88 -20.91 51.68 -55.50
N SER A 89 -22.08 52.11 -55.97
CA SER A 89 -23.38 51.77 -55.36
C SER A 89 -23.64 50.26 -55.41
N THR A 90 -23.33 49.63 -56.55
CA THR A 90 -23.41 48.18 -56.70
C THR A 90 -22.47 47.48 -55.72
N HIS A 91 -21.21 47.92 -55.66
CA HIS A 91 -20.22 47.40 -54.73
C HIS A 91 -20.71 47.55 -53.28
N ALA A 92 -21.20 48.74 -52.88
CA ALA A 92 -21.70 49.07 -51.54
C ALA A 92 -22.81 48.12 -51.03
N THR A 93 -23.56 47.48 -51.93
CA THR A 93 -24.61 46.50 -51.61
C THR A 93 -24.14 45.03 -51.68
N ASP A 94 -22.88 44.76 -52.07
CA ASP A 94 -22.30 43.42 -52.19
C ASP A 94 -21.92 42.81 -50.83
N TYR A 95 -22.94 42.43 -50.07
CA TYR A 95 -22.77 41.78 -48.77
C TYR A 95 -22.15 40.37 -48.84
N ILE A 96 -21.88 39.84 -50.04
CA ILE A 96 -21.15 38.57 -50.20
C ILE A 96 -19.65 38.78 -50.00
N ARG A 97 -19.11 39.89 -50.54
CA ARG A 97 -17.69 40.24 -50.46
C ARG A 97 -17.35 41.13 -49.27
N GLN A 98 -18.26 42.02 -48.86
CA GLN A 98 -18.06 42.93 -47.73
C GLN A 98 -19.16 42.76 -46.68
N PRO A 99 -18.85 42.19 -45.50
CA PRO A 99 -19.86 41.95 -44.46
C PRO A 99 -20.52 43.24 -43.96
N GLY A 100 -21.85 43.25 -43.87
CA GLY A 100 -22.57 44.35 -43.26
C GLY A 100 -22.47 44.30 -41.73
N TYR A 101 -22.39 45.45 -41.06
CA TYR A 101 -22.40 45.52 -39.59
C TYR A 101 -23.70 46.11 -39.06
N ALA A 102 -24.29 45.47 -38.04
CA ALA A 102 -25.43 46.02 -37.32
C ALA A 102 -25.41 45.63 -35.84
N VAL A 103 -25.94 46.51 -34.99
CA VAL A 103 -26.38 46.14 -33.65
C VAL A 103 -27.80 45.60 -33.76
N THR A 104 -28.03 44.41 -33.21
CA THR A 104 -29.35 43.77 -33.30
C THR A 104 -30.36 44.47 -32.39
N THR A 105 -31.64 44.31 -32.72
CA THR A 105 -32.79 44.67 -31.85
C THR A 105 -33.77 43.49 -31.80
N GLY A 106 -34.93 43.65 -31.16
CA GLY A 106 -35.97 42.62 -31.07
C GLY A 106 -36.01 41.97 -29.69
N SER A 107 -35.99 40.64 -29.65
CA SER A 107 -36.03 39.85 -28.42
C SER A 107 -34.97 38.77 -28.41
N ALA A 108 -34.73 38.15 -27.25
CA ALA A 108 -33.92 36.95 -27.18
C ALA A 108 -34.45 35.90 -28.17
N ASN A 109 -33.57 35.28 -28.96
CA ASN A 109 -33.88 34.29 -30.00
C ASN A 109 -34.57 34.82 -31.29
N ALA A 110 -35.03 36.07 -31.33
CA ALA A 110 -35.59 36.69 -32.54
C ALA A 110 -34.95 38.06 -32.75
N TYR A 111 -33.80 38.05 -33.43
CA TYR A 111 -32.99 39.24 -33.68
C TYR A 111 -33.43 39.95 -34.95
N ASN A 112 -33.41 41.26 -34.93
CA ASN A 112 -33.56 42.10 -36.11
C ASN A 112 -32.26 42.83 -36.39
N ALA A 113 -31.83 42.90 -37.64
CA ALA A 113 -30.67 43.66 -38.07
C ALA A 113 -31.06 44.61 -39.22
N THR A 114 -30.62 45.86 -39.13
CA THR A 114 -30.90 46.87 -40.16
C THR A 114 -29.58 47.34 -40.75
N LEU A 115 -29.29 46.93 -41.98
CA LEU A 115 -28.11 47.38 -42.72
C LEU A 115 -28.41 48.65 -43.51
N SER A 116 -27.38 49.48 -43.71
CA SER A 116 -27.39 50.66 -44.58
C SER A 116 -26.10 50.70 -45.40
N PRO A 117 -26.14 50.47 -46.72
CA PRO A 117 -27.33 50.24 -47.56
C PRO A 117 -28.17 49.02 -47.18
N ALA A 118 -29.48 49.03 -47.45
CA ALA A 118 -30.34 47.90 -47.12
C ALA A 118 -29.98 46.67 -47.96
N LEU A 119 -30.01 45.48 -47.35
CA LEU A 119 -29.94 44.22 -48.10
C LEU A 119 -31.23 44.05 -48.93
N ASN A 120 -31.10 43.79 -50.22
CA ASN A 120 -32.25 43.61 -51.12
C ASN A 120 -32.87 42.21 -51.03
N ALA A 121 -32.05 41.18 -50.91
CA ALA A 121 -32.48 39.79 -50.87
C ALA A 121 -31.44 38.90 -50.19
N TYR A 122 -31.89 37.78 -49.61
CA TYR A 122 -30.98 36.74 -49.14
C TYR A 122 -30.46 35.91 -50.32
N ILE A 123 -29.18 36.07 -50.62
CA ILE A 123 -28.45 35.24 -51.61
C ILE A 123 -27.41 34.42 -50.84
N ALA A 124 -27.20 33.17 -51.23
CA ALA A 124 -26.18 32.33 -50.62
C ALA A 124 -24.81 33.05 -50.66
N GLY A 125 -24.12 33.05 -49.52
CA GLY A 125 -22.88 33.78 -49.31
C GLY A 125 -23.04 35.18 -48.72
N VAL A 126 -24.25 35.73 -48.54
CA VAL A 126 -24.42 36.99 -47.79
C VAL A 126 -23.79 36.87 -46.40
N CYS A 127 -23.01 37.87 -46.00
CA CYS A 127 -22.28 37.91 -44.74
C CYS A 127 -22.72 39.08 -43.86
N LEU A 128 -22.95 38.82 -42.58
CA LEU A 128 -23.29 39.83 -41.59
C LEU A 128 -22.38 39.71 -40.37
N ALA A 129 -21.86 40.83 -39.88
CA ALA A 129 -21.30 40.98 -38.56
C ALA A 129 -22.34 41.64 -37.66
N VAL A 130 -22.78 40.96 -36.61
CA VAL A 130 -23.84 41.46 -35.73
C VAL A 130 -23.40 41.53 -34.28
N LYS A 131 -23.66 42.66 -33.64
CA LYS A 131 -23.55 42.79 -32.18
C LYS A 131 -24.89 42.38 -31.55
N ILE A 132 -24.86 41.37 -30.70
CA ILE A 132 -26.05 40.78 -30.10
C ILE A 132 -26.52 41.63 -28.91
N HIS A 133 -27.80 42.02 -28.89
CA HIS A 133 -28.37 42.90 -27.85
C HIS A 133 -29.02 42.14 -26.68
N ALA A 134 -29.17 40.82 -26.77
CA ALA A 134 -29.74 39.98 -25.74
C ALA A 134 -29.21 38.55 -25.90
N ASN A 135 -28.90 37.87 -24.79
CA ASN A 135 -28.46 36.47 -24.83
C ASN A 135 -29.55 35.58 -25.47
N ASN A 136 -29.16 34.62 -26.30
CA ASN A 136 -30.12 33.60 -26.73
C ASN A 136 -30.35 32.59 -25.58
N SER A 137 -31.59 32.13 -25.45
CA SER A 137 -31.99 31.06 -24.52
C SER A 137 -32.39 29.76 -25.23
N GLY A 138 -32.33 29.73 -26.56
CA GLY A 138 -32.60 28.56 -27.39
C GLY A 138 -32.33 28.85 -28.87
N ALA A 139 -33.05 28.15 -29.75
CA ALA A 139 -32.93 28.31 -31.20
C ALA A 139 -33.18 29.77 -31.61
N ALA A 140 -32.24 30.37 -32.32
CA ALA A 140 -32.28 31.79 -32.67
C ALA A 140 -32.55 32.02 -34.17
N THR A 141 -33.15 33.16 -34.48
CA THR A 141 -33.39 33.64 -35.84
C THR A 141 -32.91 35.08 -35.99
N ILE A 142 -32.66 35.50 -37.24
CA ILE A 142 -32.35 36.89 -37.59
C ILE A 142 -33.19 37.35 -38.78
N ASN A 143 -33.79 38.52 -38.68
CA ASN A 143 -34.49 39.21 -39.76
C ASN A 143 -33.70 40.46 -40.19
N VAL A 144 -33.10 40.40 -41.37
CA VAL A 144 -32.29 41.47 -41.94
C VAL A 144 -33.16 42.36 -42.82
N ASN A 145 -33.19 43.67 -42.53
CA ASN A 145 -33.95 44.69 -43.26
C ASN A 145 -35.44 44.35 -43.50
N GLY A 146 -36.03 43.47 -42.68
CA GLY A 146 -37.44 43.08 -42.83
C GLY A 146 -37.72 42.05 -43.94
N LEU A 147 -36.69 41.44 -44.54
CA LEU A 147 -36.82 40.45 -45.63
C LEU A 147 -37.41 39.09 -45.19
N GLY A 148 -37.57 38.89 -43.88
CA GLY A 148 -38.06 37.66 -43.27
C GLY A 148 -37.00 37.03 -42.37
N ALA A 149 -37.45 36.41 -41.28
CA ALA A 149 -36.58 35.76 -40.32
C ALA A 149 -35.96 34.48 -40.90
N LYS A 150 -34.65 34.31 -40.70
CA LYS A 150 -33.88 33.12 -41.06
C LYS A 150 -33.24 32.54 -39.81
N SER A 151 -33.22 31.22 -39.68
CA SER A 151 -32.58 30.54 -38.54
C SER A 151 -31.09 30.85 -38.51
N ILE A 152 -30.54 30.93 -37.30
CA ILE A 152 -29.10 30.93 -37.04
C ILE A 152 -28.73 29.52 -36.58
N LEU A 153 -27.80 28.89 -37.31
CA LEU A 153 -27.31 27.54 -37.08
C LEU A 153 -25.83 27.58 -36.71
N ASP A 154 -25.40 26.55 -35.98
CA ASP A 154 -24.00 26.33 -35.66
C ASP A 154 -23.21 25.93 -36.92
N SER A 155 -21.90 25.82 -36.79
CA SER A 155 -21.04 25.40 -37.90
C SER A 155 -21.32 23.96 -38.42
N LYS A 156 -22.09 23.16 -37.66
CA LYS A 156 -22.50 21.79 -37.96
C LYS A 156 -23.93 21.69 -38.51
N GLY A 157 -24.67 22.80 -38.58
CA GLY A 157 -26.05 22.86 -39.06
C GLY A 157 -27.13 22.66 -37.99
N ASN A 158 -26.80 22.57 -36.70
CA ASN A 158 -27.80 22.47 -35.63
C ASN A 158 -28.31 23.85 -35.22
N ALA A 159 -29.51 23.90 -34.64
CA ALA A 159 -30.05 25.11 -34.06
C ALA A 159 -29.20 25.58 -32.85
N MET A 160 -29.07 26.89 -32.68
CA MET A 160 -28.41 27.48 -31.51
C MET A 160 -28.98 26.95 -30.19
N THR A 161 -28.10 26.59 -29.25
CA THR A 161 -28.45 26.25 -27.87
C THR A 161 -28.30 27.46 -26.97
N ALA A 162 -28.93 27.42 -25.78
CA ALA A 162 -28.92 28.52 -24.83
C ALA A 162 -27.49 29.03 -24.53
N GLY A 163 -27.30 30.34 -24.60
CA GLY A 163 -26.04 30.99 -24.24
C GLY A 163 -24.94 30.98 -25.30
N LYS A 164 -25.19 30.46 -26.51
CA LYS A 164 -24.24 30.49 -27.63
C LYS A 164 -24.00 31.89 -28.22
N LEU A 165 -25.05 32.71 -28.28
CA LEU A 165 -24.99 34.11 -28.70
C LEU A 165 -25.11 35.00 -27.46
N LYS A 166 -23.99 35.62 -27.07
CA LYS A 166 -23.89 36.45 -25.87
C LYS A 166 -24.19 37.93 -26.14
N LEU A 167 -24.85 38.57 -25.19
CA LEU A 167 -25.04 40.01 -25.09
C LEU A 167 -23.71 40.73 -25.29
N ASP A 168 -23.76 41.80 -26.08
CA ASP A 168 -22.67 42.68 -26.44
C ASP A 168 -21.51 42.05 -27.23
N SER A 169 -21.57 40.74 -27.52
CA SER A 169 -20.61 40.07 -28.38
C SER A 169 -20.92 40.26 -29.87
N VAL A 170 -19.87 40.31 -30.68
CA VAL A 170 -19.95 40.40 -32.14
C VAL A 170 -19.73 39.03 -32.75
N TYR A 171 -20.64 38.62 -33.63
CA TYR A 171 -20.58 37.36 -34.35
C TYR A 171 -20.68 37.58 -35.84
N THR A 172 -19.98 36.77 -36.63
CA THR A 172 -20.08 36.76 -38.09
C THR A 172 -20.98 35.60 -38.53
N LEU A 173 -21.96 35.91 -39.37
CA LEU A 173 -22.99 35.00 -39.86
C LEU A 173 -22.90 34.94 -41.39
N ARG A 174 -22.94 33.74 -41.97
CA ARG A 174 -22.92 33.54 -43.44
C ARG A 174 -24.18 32.82 -43.88
N TYR A 175 -24.97 33.41 -44.78
CA TYR A 175 -26.18 32.78 -45.31
C TYR A 175 -25.81 31.63 -46.25
N ASN A 176 -26.37 30.44 -46.05
CA ASN A 176 -26.07 29.25 -46.84
C ASN A 176 -27.09 28.97 -47.96
N GLY A 177 -28.10 29.81 -48.13
CA GLY A 177 -29.22 29.60 -49.05
C GLY A 177 -30.56 29.34 -48.33
N THR A 178 -30.51 28.86 -47.09
CA THR A 178 -31.70 28.53 -46.27
C THR A 178 -31.65 29.20 -44.89
N ALA A 179 -30.48 29.20 -44.25
CA ALA A 179 -30.24 29.70 -42.90
C ALA A 179 -28.89 30.43 -42.82
N PHE A 180 -28.67 31.17 -41.75
CA PHE A 180 -27.36 31.73 -41.42
C PHE A 180 -26.54 30.75 -40.61
N THR A 181 -25.31 30.49 -41.03
CA THR A 181 -24.31 29.72 -40.26
C THR A 181 -23.43 30.67 -39.47
N LEU A 182 -23.35 30.46 -38.16
CA LEU A 182 -22.43 31.16 -37.28
C LEU A 182 -20.99 30.75 -37.59
N GLN A 183 -20.12 31.73 -37.82
CA GLN A 183 -18.70 31.51 -38.10
C GLN A 183 -17.87 31.70 -36.83
N GLY A 184 -16.89 30.81 -36.62
CA GLY A 184 -15.90 30.96 -35.56
C GLY A 184 -16.41 30.69 -34.13
N GLU A 185 -17.30 29.71 -33.94
CA GLU A 185 -17.87 29.35 -32.62
C GLU A 185 -16.86 28.95 -31.52
N GLY A 186 -15.57 28.87 -31.83
CA GLY A 186 -14.60 28.16 -30.99
C GLY A 186 -14.83 26.65 -31.02
N GLY A 187 -13.90 25.89 -30.47
CA GLY A 187 -14.07 24.45 -30.30
C GLY A 187 -15.03 24.15 -29.14
N GLU A 188 -15.68 22.99 -29.17
CA GLU A 188 -16.39 22.51 -27.98
C GLU A 188 -15.39 22.08 -26.91
N TYR A 189 -15.70 22.42 -25.67
CA TYR A 189 -14.98 21.91 -24.51
C TYR A 189 -15.70 20.66 -23.98
N GLY A 190 -14.94 19.64 -23.58
CA GLY A 190 -15.48 18.43 -22.97
C GLY A 190 -15.96 18.67 -21.52
N THR A 191 -16.37 17.61 -20.84
CA THR A 191 -16.83 17.66 -19.44
C THR A 191 -15.70 17.47 -18.42
N ALA A 192 -14.45 17.41 -18.86
CA ALA A 192 -13.31 17.18 -17.98
C ALA A 192 -13.20 18.29 -16.94
N VAL A 193 -12.88 17.93 -15.70
CA VAL A 193 -12.51 18.88 -14.65
C VAL A 193 -11.04 18.72 -14.25
N ALA A 194 -10.49 19.68 -13.50
CA ALA A 194 -9.07 19.64 -13.10
C ALA A 194 -8.68 18.33 -12.40
N THR A 195 -9.57 17.75 -11.59
CA THR A 195 -9.35 16.48 -10.87
C THR A 195 -9.34 15.24 -11.75
N GLU A 196 -9.78 15.37 -13.00
CA GLU A 196 -9.82 14.28 -13.99
C GLU A 196 -8.64 14.35 -14.97
N VAL A 197 -7.86 15.43 -14.95
CA VAL A 197 -6.73 15.65 -15.84
C VAL A 197 -5.42 15.56 -15.08
N LEU A 198 -4.47 14.82 -15.63
CA LEU A 198 -3.15 14.58 -15.03
C LEU A 198 -2.41 15.89 -14.73
N SER A 199 -1.76 15.95 -13.57
CA SER A 199 -0.88 17.06 -13.22
C SER A 199 0.19 17.29 -14.29
N GLY A 200 0.41 18.56 -14.64
CA GLY A 200 1.29 18.97 -15.75
C GLY A 200 0.66 18.85 -17.14
N LYS A 201 -0.60 18.40 -17.26
CA LYS A 201 -1.41 18.52 -18.49
C LYS A 201 -2.41 19.67 -18.35
N THR A 202 -2.85 20.20 -19.48
CA THR A 202 -3.87 21.25 -19.55
C THR A 202 -5.02 20.83 -20.46
N PHE A 203 -6.19 21.43 -20.26
CA PHE A 203 -7.37 21.25 -21.10
C PHE A 203 -8.10 22.59 -21.25
N GLY A 204 -8.84 22.77 -22.35
CA GLY A 204 -9.62 23.99 -22.60
C GLY A 204 -10.98 23.94 -21.90
N THR A 205 -11.46 25.11 -21.47
CA THR A 205 -12.82 25.36 -20.95
C THR A 205 -13.33 26.69 -21.48
N ASP A 206 -14.62 27.00 -21.28
CA ASP A 206 -15.19 28.31 -21.60
C ASP A 206 -14.52 29.47 -20.84
N ALA A 207 -13.88 29.18 -19.70
CA ALA A 207 -13.10 30.14 -18.93
C ALA A 207 -11.62 30.21 -19.36
N GLY A 208 -11.24 29.49 -20.41
CA GLY A 208 -9.87 29.39 -20.90
C GLY A 208 -9.20 28.06 -20.55
N VAL A 209 -7.87 28.02 -20.69
CA VAL A 209 -7.06 26.82 -20.46
C VAL A 209 -6.85 26.59 -18.95
N VAL A 210 -7.20 25.40 -18.48
CA VAL A 210 -7.09 24.98 -17.07
C VAL A 210 -6.04 23.89 -16.93
N ALA A 211 -5.27 23.93 -15.83
CA ALA A 211 -4.31 22.87 -15.49
C ALA A 211 -4.99 21.71 -14.77
N GLY A 212 -4.64 20.48 -15.15
CA GLY A 212 -4.99 19.28 -14.41
C GLY A 212 -4.29 19.22 -13.05
N ASN A 213 -4.96 18.64 -12.06
CA ASN A 213 -4.42 18.42 -10.72
C ASN A 213 -4.55 16.96 -10.25
N MET A 214 -4.93 16.02 -11.13
CA MET A 214 -4.90 14.60 -10.81
C MET A 214 -3.46 14.17 -10.51
N ILE A 215 -3.25 13.53 -9.37
CA ILE A 215 -1.94 13.08 -8.91
C ILE A 215 -1.45 11.94 -9.81
N ASP A 216 -0.22 12.08 -10.31
CA ASP A 216 0.49 11.04 -11.03
C ASP A 216 1.14 10.05 -10.05
N ARG A 217 0.86 8.75 -10.20
CA ARG A 217 1.36 7.67 -9.34
C ARG A 217 2.16 6.62 -10.12
N ARG A 218 2.59 6.94 -11.34
CA ARG A 218 3.55 6.11 -12.09
C ARG A 218 4.80 5.82 -11.26
N GLY A 219 5.21 4.55 -11.22
CA GLY A 219 6.31 4.07 -10.36
C GLY A 219 6.10 4.19 -8.83
N SER A 220 4.90 4.50 -8.34
CA SER A 220 4.66 4.64 -6.89
C SER A 220 4.74 3.30 -6.17
N THR A 221 5.72 3.16 -5.26
CA THR A 221 5.90 1.95 -4.43
C THR A 221 5.03 1.91 -3.17
N ASN A 222 4.32 3.00 -2.85
CA ASN A 222 3.53 3.13 -1.61
C ASN A 222 2.16 3.77 -1.86
N ALA A 223 1.38 3.15 -2.74
CA ALA A 223 0.10 3.70 -3.21
C ALA A 223 -1.14 3.19 -2.44
N SER A 224 -0.97 2.26 -1.48
CA SER A 224 -2.11 1.68 -0.76
C SER A 224 -2.54 2.56 0.41
N LEU A 225 -3.81 2.98 0.43
CA LEU A 225 -4.43 3.66 1.56
C LEU A 225 -4.72 2.70 2.72
N ARG A 226 -5.10 1.45 2.39
CA ARG A 226 -5.46 0.41 3.36
C ARG A 226 -5.25 -0.97 2.76
N ASN A 227 -4.70 -1.87 3.58
CA ASN A 227 -4.66 -3.30 3.30
C ASN A 227 -5.65 -4.01 4.22
N LEU A 228 -6.46 -4.91 3.68
CA LEU A 228 -7.43 -5.72 4.42
C LEU A 228 -7.28 -7.19 4.03
N GLY A 229 -6.76 -7.98 4.95
CA GLY A 229 -6.61 -9.41 4.85
C GLY A 229 -7.91 -10.13 5.20
N VAL A 230 -8.33 -11.03 4.32
CA VAL A 230 -9.38 -12.03 4.56
C VAL A 230 -8.79 -13.40 4.23
N SER A 231 -9.39 -14.49 4.72
CA SER A 231 -8.86 -15.83 4.44
C SER A 231 -8.70 -16.06 2.93
N GLY A 232 -7.48 -16.35 2.49
CA GLY A 232 -7.11 -16.60 1.09
C GLY A 232 -6.77 -15.37 0.24
N ARG A 233 -6.97 -14.14 0.74
CA ARG A 233 -6.80 -12.90 -0.06
C ARG A 233 -6.42 -11.68 0.77
N VAL A 234 -5.50 -10.87 0.25
CA VAL A 234 -5.21 -9.52 0.77
C VAL A 234 -5.75 -8.49 -0.20
N TRP A 235 -6.72 -7.68 0.23
CA TRP A 235 -7.20 -6.52 -0.52
C TRP A 235 -6.32 -5.31 -0.27
N THR A 236 -6.01 -4.55 -1.32
CA THR A 236 -5.30 -3.28 -1.26
C THR A 236 -6.18 -2.19 -1.88
N ARG A 237 -6.27 -1.03 -1.23
CA ARG A 237 -7.01 0.12 -1.78
C ARG A 237 -6.04 1.15 -2.31
N PRO A 238 -5.91 1.36 -3.63
CA PRO A 238 -5.05 2.41 -4.15
C PRO A 238 -5.61 3.79 -3.78
N ALA A 239 -4.72 4.74 -3.52
CA ALA A 239 -5.09 6.15 -3.36
C ALA A 239 -5.56 6.75 -4.69
N ILE A 240 -6.37 7.81 -4.65
CA ILE A 240 -6.83 8.50 -5.88
C ILE A 240 -5.63 9.00 -6.70
N GLY A 241 -5.71 8.87 -8.03
CA GLY A 241 -4.64 9.28 -8.95
C GLY A 241 -4.58 8.41 -10.21
N TYR A 242 -3.65 8.74 -11.09
CA TYR A 242 -3.35 8.00 -12.31
C TYR A 242 -2.26 6.94 -12.06
N TYR A 243 -2.49 5.72 -12.56
CA TYR A 243 -1.54 4.60 -12.49
C TYR A 243 -1.25 4.10 -13.91
N GLU A 244 0.00 3.73 -14.18
CA GLU A 244 0.35 3.06 -15.44
C GLU A 244 0.22 1.54 -15.30
N GLY A 245 -0.57 0.90 -16.18
CA GLY A 245 -0.64 -0.56 -16.28
C GLY A 245 -1.71 -1.26 -15.42
N LEU A 246 -1.59 -2.59 -15.35
CA LEU A 246 -2.47 -3.45 -14.56
C LEU A 246 -2.20 -3.22 -13.07
N THR A 247 -3.18 -2.69 -12.34
CA THR A 247 -3.13 -2.55 -10.90
C THR A 247 -3.96 -3.66 -10.27
N ASP A 248 -3.29 -4.74 -9.85
CA ASP A 248 -3.94 -5.75 -9.02
C ASP A 248 -4.25 -5.13 -7.66
N ILE A 249 -5.54 -4.90 -7.38
CA ILE A 249 -6.04 -4.33 -6.12
C ILE A 249 -6.19 -5.40 -5.02
N TYR A 250 -5.80 -6.63 -5.29
CA TYR A 250 -5.73 -7.70 -4.32
C TYR A 250 -4.66 -8.72 -4.72
N ALA A 251 -4.17 -9.48 -3.74
CA ALA A 251 -3.34 -10.65 -3.96
C ALA A 251 -4.07 -11.86 -3.38
N ASP A 252 -4.31 -12.87 -4.24
CA ASP A 252 -4.78 -14.19 -3.80
C ASP A 252 -3.59 -15.02 -3.36
N ASP A 253 -3.65 -15.52 -2.14
CA ASP A 253 -2.70 -16.48 -1.60
C ASP A 253 -3.49 -17.47 -0.75
N PRO A 254 -3.70 -18.72 -1.23
CA PRO A 254 -4.41 -19.76 -0.48
C PRO A 254 -3.82 -20.03 0.91
N ASN A 255 -2.55 -19.68 1.15
CA ASN A 255 -1.89 -19.81 2.45
C ASN A 255 -2.07 -18.58 3.34
N PHE A 256 -2.69 -17.50 2.86
CA PHE A 256 -3.06 -16.34 3.68
C PHE A 256 -4.31 -16.65 4.52
N ILE A 257 -4.19 -17.57 5.46
CA ILE A 257 -5.29 -18.04 6.33
C ILE A 257 -4.90 -17.85 7.79
N SER A 258 -5.87 -17.66 8.68
CA SER A 258 -5.61 -17.42 10.10
C SER A 258 -4.79 -18.54 10.75
N ALA A 259 -5.01 -19.78 10.31
CA ALA A 259 -4.30 -20.97 10.81
C ALA A 259 -2.79 -20.94 10.54
N ASN A 260 -2.33 -20.16 9.56
CA ASN A 260 -0.91 -20.03 9.23
C ASN A 260 -0.23 -18.88 10.00
N PHE A 261 -1.00 -18.07 10.76
CA PHE A 261 -0.47 -16.91 11.47
C PHE A 261 -0.49 -17.12 12.99
N PRO A 262 0.58 -16.73 13.71
CA PRO A 262 0.62 -16.87 15.17
C PRO A 262 -0.54 -16.13 15.84
N ALA A 263 -1.11 -16.72 16.90
CA ALA A 263 -2.32 -16.23 17.56
C ALA A 263 -2.18 -14.84 18.21
N ASN A 264 -0.97 -14.32 18.37
CA ASN A 264 -0.69 -12.96 18.87
C ASN A 264 -0.35 -11.96 17.76
N LYS A 265 -0.43 -12.36 16.49
CA LYS A 265 -0.16 -11.49 15.35
C LYS A 265 -1.43 -11.28 14.55
N THR A 266 -1.68 -10.01 14.24
CA THR A 266 -2.64 -9.61 13.22
C THR A 266 -1.84 -9.21 11.99
N ILE A 267 -2.06 -9.89 10.85
CA ILE A 267 -1.37 -9.57 9.59
C ILE A 267 -2.40 -9.00 8.63
N PHE A 268 -2.20 -7.75 8.21
CA PHE A 268 -3.12 -6.99 7.35
C PHE A 268 -4.59 -6.97 7.84
N GLY A 269 -4.84 -7.13 9.14
CA GLY A 269 -6.19 -7.17 9.71
C GLY A 269 -6.77 -8.58 9.90
N LEU A 270 -6.14 -9.64 9.40
CA LEU A 270 -6.51 -11.02 9.70
C LEU A 270 -5.79 -11.48 10.98
N GLN A 271 -6.56 -11.78 12.02
CA GLN A 271 -6.05 -12.30 13.29
C GLN A 271 -5.59 -13.75 13.12
N GLY A 272 -4.37 -14.05 13.53
CA GLY A 272 -3.86 -15.42 13.52
C GLY A 272 -4.54 -16.31 14.55
N THR A 273 -4.57 -17.60 14.26
CA THR A 273 -5.10 -18.68 15.11
C THR A 273 -4.08 -19.80 15.34
N MET A 274 -2.88 -19.73 14.75
CA MET A 274 -1.80 -20.69 15.02
C MET A 274 -1.36 -20.56 16.47
N SER A 275 -1.40 -21.67 17.20
CA SER A 275 -0.94 -21.72 18.59
C SER A 275 0.50 -21.24 18.73
N LEU A 276 0.77 -20.41 19.74
CA LEU A 276 2.12 -19.95 20.06
C LEU A 276 2.85 -20.97 20.92
N ARG A 277 4.14 -21.18 20.63
CA ARG A 277 5.09 -21.62 21.66
C ARG A 277 5.27 -20.47 22.64
N SER A 278 4.91 -20.71 23.90
CA SER A 278 5.26 -19.86 25.02
C SER A 278 6.79 -19.72 25.11
N SER A 279 7.27 -18.65 25.73
CA SER A 279 8.69 -18.41 26.07
C SER A 279 9.29 -19.46 27.00
N SER A 280 8.52 -20.47 27.37
CA SER A 280 9.01 -21.70 27.98
C SER A 280 9.35 -22.73 26.89
N GLY A 281 10.63 -22.78 26.50
CA GLY A 281 11.20 -23.63 25.45
C GLY A 281 10.68 -25.09 25.39
N GLY A 282 10.21 -25.47 24.20
CA GLY A 282 9.89 -26.85 23.85
C GLY A 282 11.10 -27.54 23.23
N ASN A 283 11.81 -28.32 24.04
CA ASN A 283 12.69 -29.37 23.58
C ASN A 283 11.85 -30.53 23.03
N SER A 284 11.91 -30.78 21.73
CA SER A 284 11.61 -32.10 21.18
C SER A 284 12.84 -32.56 20.42
N PRO A 285 13.59 -33.53 20.96
CA PRO A 285 14.64 -34.25 20.26
C PRO A 285 14.07 -35.08 19.12
N GLY A 286 13.99 -34.45 17.96
CA GLY A 286 14.13 -35.05 16.63
C GLY A 286 12.87 -35.66 15.97
N GLY A 287 12.56 -35.48 14.68
CA GLY A 287 13.39 -35.28 13.49
C GLY A 287 14.70 -34.57 13.74
N SER A 288 15.71 -35.34 14.16
CA SER A 288 17.10 -34.91 14.31
C SER A 288 17.30 -33.48 14.84
N GLY A 289 17.16 -33.27 16.16
CA GLY A 289 17.56 -32.01 16.80
C GLY A 289 17.22 -31.92 18.28
N ASN A 290 18.17 -32.30 19.15
CA ASN A 290 18.17 -32.01 20.60
C ASN A 290 18.15 -30.49 20.88
N HIS A 291 17.51 -30.02 21.97
CA HIS A 291 17.98 -28.95 22.87
C HIS A 291 17.26 -29.04 24.25
N TRP A 292 17.77 -29.89 25.16
CA TRP A 292 17.24 -30.30 26.49
C TRP A 292 16.32 -29.33 27.25
N ALA A 293 15.18 -29.84 27.76
CA ALA A 293 14.33 -29.18 28.75
C ALA A 293 14.66 -29.69 30.17
N PRO A 294 14.70 -28.83 31.21
CA PRO A 294 14.89 -29.26 32.60
C PRO A 294 13.70 -30.12 33.10
N PHE A 295 13.96 -31.11 33.95
CA PHE A 295 12.92 -31.99 34.51
C PHE A 295 12.33 -31.39 35.80
N GLY A 296 10.99 -31.35 35.91
CA GLY A 296 10.30 -30.64 36.99
C GLY A 296 9.77 -31.49 38.14
N THR A 297 9.35 -32.73 37.87
CA THR A 297 9.00 -33.74 38.88
C THR A 297 9.18 -35.13 38.33
N THR A 298 9.71 -36.03 39.16
CA THR A 298 9.85 -37.46 38.86
C THR A 298 8.84 -38.26 39.68
N ALA A 299 8.14 -39.19 39.03
CA ALA A 299 7.27 -40.18 39.67
C ALA A 299 7.68 -41.59 39.20
N THR A 300 7.29 -42.63 39.92
CA THR A 300 7.64 -44.02 39.60
C THR A 300 6.44 -44.93 39.88
N ASP A 301 6.21 -45.92 39.01
CA ASP A 301 5.21 -46.99 39.15
C ASP A 301 5.82 -48.31 39.64
N GLY A 302 7.10 -48.29 40.04
CA GLY A 302 7.86 -49.49 40.43
C GLY A 302 8.45 -50.30 39.27
N VAL A 303 8.26 -49.87 38.02
CA VAL A 303 8.84 -50.51 36.81
C VAL A 303 9.49 -49.50 35.86
N GLY A 304 9.13 -48.21 35.95
CA GLY A 304 9.76 -47.15 35.18
C GLY A 304 9.78 -45.81 35.89
N VAL A 305 10.74 -44.97 35.49
CA VAL A 305 10.85 -43.58 35.94
C VAL A 305 10.10 -42.69 34.97
N PHE A 306 9.16 -41.90 35.49
CA PHE A 306 8.39 -40.92 34.73
C PHE A 306 8.93 -39.53 35.02
N ALA A 307 9.36 -38.83 33.98
CA ALA A 307 9.77 -37.43 34.07
C ALA A 307 8.78 -36.56 33.30
N ARG A 308 8.23 -35.53 33.96
CA ARG A 308 7.50 -34.46 33.28
C ARG A 308 8.48 -33.39 32.79
N ALA A 309 8.30 -32.93 31.56
CA ALA A 309 9.05 -31.78 31.07
C ALA A 309 8.60 -30.53 31.85
N ALA A 310 9.54 -29.84 32.49
CA ALA A 310 9.25 -28.53 33.07
C ALA A 310 9.40 -27.46 31.98
N PRO A 311 8.51 -26.45 31.98
CA PRO A 311 8.74 -25.24 31.24
C PRO A 311 10.03 -24.58 31.76
N PRO A 312 10.97 -24.13 30.90
CA PRO A 312 12.22 -23.48 31.31
C PRO A 312 12.05 -22.24 32.20
N ASP A 313 10.85 -21.63 32.22
CA ASP A 313 10.50 -20.47 33.05
C ASP A 313 9.55 -20.82 34.22
N GLY A 314 9.18 -22.09 34.40
CA GLY A 314 8.24 -22.54 35.43
C GLY A 314 6.75 -22.26 35.16
N SER A 315 6.35 -21.83 33.96
CA SER A 315 4.94 -21.50 33.65
C SER A 315 4.11 -22.63 33.03
N SER A 316 2.85 -22.79 33.43
CA SER A 316 2.02 -23.98 33.14
C SER A 316 1.50 -24.15 31.70
N THR A 317 2.03 -23.44 30.69
CA THR A 317 1.51 -23.47 29.32
C THR A 317 2.59 -23.86 28.32
N VAL A 318 2.44 -25.01 27.68
CA VAL A 318 3.30 -25.52 26.59
C VAL A 318 2.42 -25.78 25.35
N ALA A 319 2.99 -25.58 24.15
CA ALA A 319 2.28 -25.59 22.85
C ALA A 319 1.71 -26.94 22.39
N TYR A 320 1.58 -27.92 23.29
CA TYR A 320 1.02 -29.23 22.99
C TYR A 320 -0.16 -29.45 23.94
N SER A 321 -1.34 -29.69 23.37
CA SER A 321 -2.53 -30.03 24.15
C SER A 321 -2.42 -31.48 24.63
N GLY A 322 -2.16 -31.67 25.94
CA GLY A 322 -2.18 -32.96 26.64
C GLY A 322 -0.92 -33.24 27.48
N ASP A 323 -1.10 -33.94 28.62
CA ASP A 323 -0.01 -34.32 29.53
C ASP A 323 0.89 -35.39 28.88
N GLN A 324 2.10 -35.01 28.50
CA GLN A 324 3.09 -35.93 27.93
C GLN A 324 4.19 -36.26 28.96
N TRP A 325 4.32 -37.54 29.29
CA TRP A 325 5.35 -38.09 30.18
C TRP A 325 6.34 -38.93 29.39
N ILE A 326 7.64 -38.84 29.71
CA ILE A 326 8.66 -39.76 29.19
C ILE A 326 8.86 -40.87 30.22
N ARG A 327 8.62 -42.13 29.84
CA ARG A 327 8.84 -43.32 30.67
C ARG A 327 10.13 -44.01 30.23
N ILE A 328 11.05 -44.21 31.18
CA ILE A 328 12.23 -45.06 30.99
C ILE A 328 11.99 -46.36 31.77
N PRO A 329 11.82 -47.52 31.09
CA PRO A 329 11.66 -48.80 31.77
C PRO A 329 12.99 -49.24 32.39
N GLU A 330 13.02 -49.45 33.70
CA GLU A 330 14.21 -49.91 34.42
C GLU A 330 13.81 -51.09 35.32
N PRO A 331 13.81 -52.34 34.80
CA PRO A 331 13.24 -53.50 35.48
C PRO A 331 13.86 -53.81 36.85
N ASN A 332 15.10 -53.37 37.08
CA ASN A 332 15.81 -53.58 38.35
C ASN A 332 15.58 -52.46 39.36
N PHE A 333 14.84 -51.40 39.01
CA PHE A 333 14.54 -50.26 39.89
C PHE A 333 13.35 -50.57 40.82
N THR A 334 13.54 -51.54 41.71
CA THR A 334 12.55 -52.01 42.69
C THR A 334 12.99 -51.70 44.13
N THR A 335 12.04 -51.65 45.09
CA THR A 335 12.34 -51.34 46.50
C THR A 335 13.31 -52.33 47.14
N ALA A 336 13.34 -53.58 46.68
CA ALA A 336 14.23 -54.63 47.19
C ALA A 336 15.71 -54.35 46.89
N ASN A 337 16.00 -53.65 45.78
CA ASN A 337 17.35 -53.32 45.34
C ASN A 337 17.85 -51.97 45.90
N ILE A 338 17.02 -51.26 46.68
CA ILE A 338 17.40 -50.04 47.38
C ILE A 338 17.66 -50.41 48.86
N PRO A 339 18.80 -50.02 49.46
CA PRO A 339 19.13 -50.33 50.86
C PRO A 339 18.05 -49.85 51.84
N ALA A 340 17.81 -50.66 52.88
CA ALA A 340 16.80 -50.37 53.90
C ALA A 340 17.03 -49.01 54.56
N GLY A 341 16.01 -48.16 54.51
CA GLY A 341 16.03 -46.81 55.09
C GLY A 341 16.52 -45.70 54.16
N MET A 342 16.96 -46.00 52.94
CA MET A 342 17.27 -44.98 51.93
C MET A 342 16.06 -44.72 51.01
N SER A 343 15.88 -43.47 50.57
CA SER A 343 14.84 -43.10 49.60
C SER A 343 15.44 -42.65 48.28
N MET A 344 14.92 -43.16 47.17
CA MET A 344 15.25 -42.73 45.81
C MET A 344 13.96 -42.48 45.02
N PHE A 345 13.80 -41.26 44.50
CA PHE A 345 12.63 -40.85 43.70
C PHE A 345 11.26 -41.21 44.34
N GLY A 346 11.17 -41.14 45.67
CA GLY A 346 9.94 -41.42 46.42
C GLY A 346 9.73 -42.89 46.83
N MET A 347 10.58 -43.82 46.40
CA MET A 347 10.59 -45.21 46.85
C MET A 347 11.53 -45.38 48.05
N VAL A 348 11.05 -45.99 49.13
CA VAL A 348 11.88 -46.33 50.31
C VAL A 348 12.40 -47.76 50.15
N GLY A 349 13.71 -47.93 50.28
CA GLY A 349 14.37 -49.22 50.14
C GLY A 349 14.05 -50.19 51.26
N SER A 350 14.05 -51.48 50.93
CA SER A 350 13.73 -52.60 51.83
C SER A 350 14.81 -53.68 51.90
N GLY A 351 15.99 -53.49 51.29
CA GLY A 351 17.09 -54.48 51.32
C GLY A 351 17.93 -54.45 52.61
N GLY A 352 18.05 -55.57 53.34
CA GLY A 352 18.66 -55.60 54.69
C GLY A 352 19.83 -56.58 54.90
N ASN A 353 20.79 -56.20 55.77
CA ASN A 353 21.65 -57.05 56.63
C ASN A 353 22.60 -56.17 57.49
N THR A 354 22.40 -56.08 58.82
CA THR A 354 23.40 -55.51 59.75
C THR A 354 23.58 -56.44 60.96
N LYS A 355 24.81 -56.98 61.18
CA LYS A 355 25.19 -57.83 62.32
C LYS A 355 25.29 -56.99 63.61
N ARG A 356 24.90 -57.52 64.79
CA ARG A 356 24.81 -56.76 66.08
C ARG A 356 25.66 -57.39 67.22
N PHE A 357 26.11 -56.59 68.21
CA PHE A 357 26.98 -57.02 69.34
C PHE A 357 26.67 -56.26 70.66
N ALA A 358 26.81 -56.94 71.81
CA ALA A 358 26.74 -56.35 73.16
C ALA A 358 27.73 -57.03 74.15
N SER A 359 28.17 -56.31 75.18
CA SER A 359 29.00 -56.88 76.27
C SER A 359 28.75 -56.20 77.61
N GLY A 360 29.13 -56.86 78.71
CA GLY A 360 28.93 -56.33 80.07
C GLY A 360 29.59 -57.19 81.16
N THR A 361 29.34 -56.83 82.42
CA THR A 361 29.75 -57.61 83.61
C THR A 361 28.54 -57.90 84.49
N THR A 362 28.54 -59.04 85.20
CA THR A 362 27.50 -59.37 86.19
C THR A 362 28.09 -60.11 87.40
N THR A 363 27.44 -59.98 88.55
CA THR A 363 27.85 -60.56 89.84
C THR A 363 26.69 -61.35 90.43
N THR A 364 26.74 -62.68 90.38
CA THR A 364 25.70 -63.50 91.02
C THR A 364 26.28 -64.80 91.57
N VAL A 365 26.16 -64.97 92.88
CA VAL A 365 26.37 -66.24 93.60
C VAL A 365 24.99 -66.70 94.07
N ILE A 366 24.57 -67.91 93.73
CA ILE A 366 23.32 -68.48 94.28
C ILE A 366 23.61 -69.17 95.62
N ASN A 367 24.69 -69.95 95.70
CA ASN A 367 25.22 -70.55 96.93
C ASN A 367 26.69 -71.00 96.71
N ASN A 368 27.33 -71.61 97.71
CA ASN A 368 28.75 -71.99 97.69
C ASN A 368 29.18 -72.97 96.56
N TRP A 369 28.24 -73.48 95.76
CA TRP A 369 28.49 -74.48 94.70
C TRP A 369 27.98 -74.04 93.31
N TYR A 370 27.08 -73.05 93.23
CA TYR A 370 26.41 -72.66 91.98
C TYR A 370 26.36 -71.14 91.72
N HIS A 371 26.63 -70.76 90.46
CA HIS A 371 26.59 -69.38 89.97
C HIS A 371 25.59 -69.22 88.82
N LYS A 372 24.84 -68.11 88.78
CA LYS A 372 23.88 -67.84 87.70
C LYS A 372 24.12 -66.52 87.01
N VAL A 373 24.34 -66.57 85.70
CA VAL A 373 24.46 -65.39 84.85
C VAL A 373 23.12 -65.15 84.19
N THR A 374 22.48 -64.02 84.47
CA THR A 374 21.27 -63.57 83.76
C THR A 374 21.56 -62.25 83.08
N VAL A 375 21.35 -62.20 81.77
CA VAL A 375 21.44 -60.99 80.95
C VAL A 375 20.14 -60.87 80.17
N GLY A 376 19.48 -59.73 80.29
CA GLY A 376 18.25 -59.41 79.56
C GLY A 376 18.32 -57.99 78.98
N GLY A 377 17.38 -57.66 78.11
CA GLY A 377 17.29 -56.33 77.48
C GLY A 377 18.17 -56.13 76.25
N LEU A 378 18.75 -57.18 75.67
CA LEU A 378 19.37 -57.12 74.35
C LEU A 378 18.29 -56.88 73.29
N ASN A 379 18.55 -55.98 72.34
CA ASN A 379 17.65 -55.72 71.20
C ASN A 379 17.84 -56.75 70.05
N PHE A 380 18.48 -57.88 70.35
CA PHE A 380 18.68 -59.01 69.46
C PHE A 380 18.68 -60.30 70.26
N THR A 381 18.38 -61.42 69.58
CA THR A 381 18.55 -62.76 70.13
C THR A 381 19.97 -63.22 69.84
N PRO A 382 20.82 -63.43 70.86
CA PRO A 382 22.21 -63.77 70.61
C PRO A 382 22.38 -65.18 70.03
N ASN A 383 23.24 -65.32 69.01
CA ASN A 383 23.63 -66.60 68.39
C ASN A 383 25.02 -67.10 68.82
N LEU A 384 25.85 -66.20 69.38
CA LEU A 384 27.08 -66.53 70.10
C LEU A 384 27.15 -65.73 71.40
N ILE A 385 27.40 -66.41 72.50
CA ILE A 385 27.59 -65.81 73.82
C ILE A 385 28.89 -66.34 74.40
N VAL A 386 29.67 -65.45 75.02
CA VAL A 386 30.92 -65.78 75.70
C VAL A 386 30.86 -65.19 77.09
N VAL A 387 31.10 -66.01 78.11
CA VAL A 387 31.21 -65.58 79.50
C VAL A 387 32.58 -65.99 80.02
N SER A 388 33.27 -65.07 80.69
CA SER A 388 34.61 -65.30 81.22
C SER A 388 34.66 -65.07 82.73
N TYR A 389 35.33 -65.99 83.41
CA TYR A 389 35.57 -65.95 84.85
C TYR A 389 36.98 -66.47 85.14
N ASN A 390 37.85 -65.60 85.68
CA ASN A 390 39.26 -65.92 85.96
C ASN A 390 39.94 -66.62 84.76
N THR A 391 40.42 -67.85 84.93
CA THR A 391 41.04 -68.67 83.86
C THR A 391 40.04 -69.57 83.13
N TRP A 392 38.75 -69.24 83.15
CA TRP A 392 37.69 -70.01 82.50
C TRP A 392 36.91 -69.17 81.48
N LEU A 393 36.69 -69.75 80.32
CA LEU A 393 35.86 -69.24 79.24
C LEU A 393 34.72 -70.22 78.97
N LEU A 394 33.51 -69.68 78.91
CA LEU A 394 32.28 -70.41 78.70
C LEU A 394 31.61 -69.88 77.46
N TYR A 395 31.19 -70.79 76.59
CA TYR A 395 30.60 -70.45 75.31
C TYR A 395 29.21 -71.04 75.21
N ILE A 396 28.25 -70.24 74.76
CA ILE A 396 27.00 -70.72 74.21
C ILE A 396 27.01 -70.35 72.73
N ALA A 397 27.15 -71.35 71.88
CA ALA A 397 27.22 -71.18 70.44
C ALA A 397 26.31 -72.19 69.75
N ARG A 398 25.80 -71.83 68.59
CA ARG A 398 25.13 -72.78 67.70
C ARG A 398 26.15 -73.68 67.01
N GLU A 399 25.81 -74.95 66.85
CA GLU A 399 26.61 -75.91 66.08
C GLU A 399 26.74 -75.49 64.60
N GLY A 400 27.83 -75.94 63.96
CA GLY A 400 28.07 -75.69 62.53
C GLY A 400 28.43 -74.23 62.23
N ASN A 401 27.84 -73.66 61.18
CA ASN A 401 28.03 -72.26 60.78
C ASN A 401 27.12 -71.30 61.55
N PHE A 402 26.94 -71.55 62.86
CA PHE A 402 26.06 -70.78 63.76
C PHE A 402 24.55 -70.88 63.47
N ASP A 403 24.10 -71.96 62.86
CA ASP A 403 22.70 -72.22 62.51
C ASP A 403 22.06 -73.41 63.24
N GLY A 404 22.87 -74.33 63.80
CA GLY A 404 22.41 -75.52 64.52
C GLY A 404 21.93 -75.31 65.96
N SER A 405 21.76 -76.42 66.69
CA SER A 405 21.39 -76.41 68.11
C SER A 405 22.43 -75.69 68.95
N PHE A 406 22.01 -75.00 70.02
CA PHE A 406 22.96 -74.39 70.95
C PHE A 406 23.68 -75.45 71.78
N ARG A 407 24.98 -75.26 71.99
CA ARG A 407 25.80 -76.03 72.94
C ARG A 407 26.44 -75.10 73.96
N CYS A 408 26.59 -75.61 75.17
CA CYS A 408 27.45 -75.02 76.18
C CYS A 408 28.83 -75.71 76.18
N MET A 409 29.90 -74.93 76.22
CA MET A 409 31.28 -75.43 76.27
C MET A 409 32.09 -74.70 77.33
N TYR A 410 32.93 -75.44 78.06
CA TYR A 410 33.84 -74.91 79.06
C TYR A 410 35.28 -75.04 78.58
N HIS A 411 36.06 -73.98 78.78
CA HIS A 411 37.48 -73.97 78.43
C HIS A 411 38.30 -73.32 79.55
N GLN A 412 39.27 -74.07 80.09
CA GLN A 412 40.21 -73.51 81.07
C GLN A 412 41.45 -73.00 80.35
N THR A 413 41.66 -71.68 80.37
CA THR A 413 42.82 -71.04 79.76
C THR A 413 44.13 -71.30 80.51
N ALA A 414 44.09 -71.66 81.80
CA ALA A 414 45.31 -71.98 82.56
C ALA A 414 46.04 -73.24 82.06
N ASN A 415 45.28 -74.27 81.68
CA ASN A 415 45.83 -75.60 81.35
C ASN A 415 45.49 -76.04 79.91
N ALA A 416 44.87 -75.17 79.11
CA ALA A 416 44.37 -75.42 77.76
C ALA A 416 43.46 -76.67 77.63
N GLN A 417 42.78 -77.04 78.71
CA GLN A 417 41.84 -78.15 78.72
C GLN A 417 40.43 -77.66 78.38
N SER A 418 39.82 -78.29 77.38
CA SER A 418 38.41 -78.07 77.03
C SER A 418 37.58 -79.19 77.62
N PHE A 419 36.55 -78.83 78.37
CA PHE A 419 35.57 -79.76 78.92
C PHE A 419 34.25 -79.53 78.19
N TYR A 420 33.71 -80.60 77.63
CA TYR A 420 32.41 -80.54 76.98
C TYR A 420 31.34 -80.78 78.04
N ALA A 421 30.46 -79.78 78.24
CA ALA A 421 29.29 -79.92 79.09
C ALA A 421 28.34 -80.99 78.53
N THR A 422 27.63 -81.69 79.40
CA THR A 422 26.80 -82.87 79.07
C THR A 422 25.41 -82.53 78.51
N THR A 423 25.07 -81.26 78.22
CA THR A 423 23.72 -80.90 77.76
C THR A 423 23.69 -80.01 76.51
N THR A 424 22.95 -80.46 75.49
CA THR A 424 22.50 -79.66 74.33
C THR A 424 21.11 -79.04 74.55
N SER A 425 20.46 -79.36 75.67
CA SER A 425 19.11 -78.92 76.00
C SER A 425 19.13 -77.59 76.75
N GLN A 426 18.32 -76.63 76.29
CA GLN A 426 18.09 -75.40 77.02
C GLN A 426 17.20 -75.67 78.24
N GLY A 427 17.56 -75.14 79.42
CA GLY A 427 16.84 -75.41 80.66
C GLY A 427 17.28 -74.54 81.83
N THR A 428 16.68 -74.78 83.00
CA THR A 428 16.86 -73.95 84.22
C THR A 428 17.58 -74.68 85.35
N GLY A 429 18.00 -75.92 85.12
CA GLY A 429 18.75 -76.73 86.07
C GLY A 429 20.25 -76.45 86.08
N VAL A 430 20.95 -77.17 86.95
CA VAL A 430 22.42 -77.18 87.03
C VAL A 430 23.01 -77.61 85.68
N ASP A 431 24.07 -76.92 85.24
CA ASP A 431 24.77 -77.09 83.95
C ASP A 431 23.91 -76.84 82.69
N GLN A 432 22.77 -76.16 82.83
CA GLN A 432 21.91 -75.76 81.72
C GLN A 432 21.99 -74.26 81.41
N PHE A 433 21.65 -73.90 80.17
CA PHE A 433 21.56 -72.52 79.70
C PHE A 433 20.23 -72.25 79.01
N ARG A 434 19.88 -70.97 78.85
CA ARG A 434 18.75 -70.52 78.02
C ARG A 434 19.19 -69.33 77.19
N VAL A 435 18.90 -69.38 75.91
CA VAL A 435 18.94 -68.20 75.06
C VAL A 435 17.53 -67.62 75.05
N LEU A 436 17.42 -66.38 75.50
CA LEU A 436 16.17 -65.63 75.54
C LEU A 436 16.07 -64.79 74.26
N SER A 437 14.85 -64.41 73.88
CA SER A 437 14.62 -63.52 72.72
C SER A 437 15.36 -62.18 72.83
N ASN A 438 15.69 -61.77 74.05
CA ASN A 438 16.35 -60.50 74.37
C ASN A 438 17.54 -60.68 75.34
N GLY A 439 18.18 -61.84 75.36
CA GLY A 439 19.18 -62.11 76.39
C GLY A 439 19.58 -63.56 76.50
N PHE A 440 20.14 -63.93 77.65
CA PHE A 440 20.49 -65.30 77.98
C PHE A 440 20.56 -65.52 79.49
N GLU A 441 20.38 -66.76 79.90
CA GLU A 441 20.62 -67.23 81.26
C GLU A 441 21.54 -68.44 81.23
N MET A 442 22.39 -68.58 82.25
CA MET A 442 23.30 -69.71 82.39
C MET A 442 23.53 -70.05 83.86
N TYR A 443 23.38 -71.33 84.21
CA TYR A 443 23.61 -71.86 85.56
C TYR A 443 24.86 -72.74 85.56
N LEU A 444 25.79 -72.46 86.47
CA LEU A 444 27.14 -73.03 86.48
C LEU A 444 27.41 -73.74 87.82
N GLU A 445 27.86 -75.00 87.78
CA GLU A 445 28.43 -75.73 88.93
C GLU A 445 29.95 -75.55 88.98
N PHE A 446 30.53 -75.15 90.14
CA PHE A 446 31.95 -74.77 90.19
C PHE A 446 32.86 -75.54 91.14
N ASN A 447 32.51 -76.76 91.58
CA ASN A 447 33.41 -77.46 92.51
C ASN A 447 33.52 -78.97 92.34
N GLN A 448 33.95 -79.40 91.16
CA GLN A 448 34.65 -80.69 91.00
C GLN A 448 36.18 -80.54 91.06
N TYR A 449 36.74 -79.30 91.10
CA TYR A 449 38.21 -79.09 90.97
C TYR A 449 38.84 -78.00 91.86
N GLY A 450 38.20 -77.61 92.98
CA GLY A 450 38.89 -76.93 94.11
C GLY A 450 39.18 -75.42 93.95
N VAL A 451 38.18 -74.56 94.15
CA VAL A 451 38.37 -73.10 94.29
C VAL A 451 37.50 -72.54 95.44
N GLN A 452 38.08 -71.64 96.24
CA GLN A 452 37.52 -71.09 97.50
C GLN A 452 36.61 -69.85 97.33
N ASN A 453 35.78 -69.65 98.37
CA ASN A 453 34.83 -68.58 98.68
C ASN A 453 35.15 -67.15 98.22
N GLY A 454 34.17 -66.50 97.58
CA GLY A 454 34.05 -65.05 97.39
C GLY A 454 33.25 -64.71 96.13
N GLY A 455 32.24 -63.83 96.22
CA GLY A 455 31.50 -63.36 95.04
C GLY A 455 32.37 -62.43 94.18
N PHE A 456 32.80 -62.90 93.01
CA PHE A 456 33.62 -62.14 92.05
C PHE A 456 32.89 -61.94 90.71
N PRO A 457 33.12 -60.83 89.98
CA PRO A 457 32.42 -60.51 88.72
C PRO A 457 32.80 -61.41 87.56
N CYS A 458 31.81 -61.80 86.74
CA CYS A 458 32.01 -62.44 85.44
C CYS A 458 31.72 -61.43 84.31
N SER A 459 32.52 -61.44 83.25
CA SER A 459 32.28 -60.60 82.06
C SER A 459 31.65 -61.43 80.95
N TRP A 460 30.74 -60.82 80.19
CA TRP A 460 30.01 -61.48 79.13
C TRP A 460 29.98 -60.68 77.83
N ARG A 461 29.83 -61.39 76.71
CA ARG A 461 29.71 -60.87 75.35
C ARG A 461 28.63 -61.65 74.61
N ALA A 462 27.81 -60.97 73.81
CA ALA A 462 26.69 -61.54 73.06
C ALA A 462 26.69 -60.96 71.64
N PHE A 463 26.46 -61.81 70.63
CA PHE A 463 26.54 -61.44 69.21
C PHE A 463 25.30 -61.93 68.45
N GLU A 464 24.89 -61.17 67.43
CA GLU A 464 23.96 -61.56 66.35
C GLU A 464 24.73 -61.49 65.03
N MET A 465 25.31 -62.63 64.65
CA MET A 465 26.12 -62.82 63.45
C MET A 465 25.34 -63.12 62.19
#